data_AF-A0A2L2JM53-F1
#
_entry.id   AF-A0A2L2JM53-F1
#
_cell.length_a   1.000
_cell.length_b   1.000
_cell.length_c   1.000
_cell.angle_alpha   90.00
_cell.angle_beta   90.00
_cell.angle_gamma   90.00
#
_symmetry.space_group_name_H-M   'P 1'
#
loop_
_entity.id
_entity.type
_entity.pdbx_description
1 polymer ?
#
loop_
_entity_poly.entity_id
_entity_poly.type
_entity_poly.pdbx_seq_one_letter_code
_entity_poly.pdbx_strand_id
1 'polypeptide(L)'
;MSGRHRKPTSTGRTVAKVAVTGAIMGTAGVALAGNASAAPDSDWDRLAQCEAGGNWAINTGNGYQGGLQFSPSTWKAHGGGEYAATANQATREQQIAVAERVLASQGWGAWPSCSASLGLSSGPTQRSVPAESESPRWQPTPQQQAAPQQAAADSSQQVFDAVDRAIAVVQAQGVQVPQQALDVFNAAKANGTKLDPAVVNFFEANKGLLPS
;
A
#
# COMPACT_ATOMS: atom_id res chain seq x y z
N MET A 1 76.86 10.75 0.40
CA MET A 1 76.77 9.32 0.02
C MET A 1 75.32 8.90 0.13
N SER A 2 74.85 8.20 -0.91
CA SER A 2 73.47 7.77 -1.13
C SER A 2 72.96 6.81 -0.05
N GLY A 3 71.71 6.97 0.35
CA GLY A 3 70.94 5.98 1.10
C GLY A 3 69.49 5.93 0.60
N ARG A 4 69.25 5.20 -0.49
CA ARG A 4 67.92 4.86 -1.02
C ARG A 4 67.45 3.55 -0.39
N HIS A 5 66.35 3.51 0.34
CA HIS A 5 65.63 2.24 0.64
C HIS A 5 64.12 2.54 0.74
N ARG A 6 63.33 2.24 -0.29
CA ARG A 6 62.59 0.98 -0.61
C ARG A 6 61.36 0.74 0.29
N LYS A 7 60.17 0.83 -0.32
CA LYS A 7 58.89 0.29 0.18
C LYS A 7 58.95 -1.25 0.29
N PRO A 8 58.32 -1.84 1.31
CA PRO A 8 57.84 -3.22 1.24
C PRO A 8 56.37 -3.26 0.77
N THR A 9 56.11 -4.15 -0.17
CA THR A 9 54.83 -4.57 -0.73
C THR A 9 54.12 -5.60 0.16
N SER A 10 52.77 -5.55 0.14
CA SER A 10 51.77 -6.62 0.30
C SER A 10 52.02 -7.75 1.29
N THR A 11 51.12 -7.92 2.26
CA THR A 11 50.43 -9.20 2.61
C THR A 11 49.67 -9.03 3.93
N GLY A 12 48.38 -9.38 3.97
CA GLY A 12 47.65 -9.48 5.24
C GLY A 12 46.13 -9.52 5.09
N ARG A 13 45.58 -10.57 4.47
CA ARG A 13 44.16 -10.92 4.62
C ARG A 13 43.94 -11.43 6.05
N THR A 14 43.34 -10.61 6.92
CA THR A 14 42.89 -11.08 8.24
C THR A 14 41.52 -11.71 8.10
N VAL A 15 41.48 -13.01 7.80
CA VAL A 15 40.31 -13.86 8.05
C VAL A 15 40.43 -14.35 9.49
N ALA A 16 39.82 -13.64 10.42
CA ALA A 16 39.70 -14.10 11.80
C ALA A 16 38.47 -15.03 11.90
N LYS A 17 38.76 -16.33 11.91
CA LYS A 17 37.85 -17.42 12.24
C LYS A 17 37.32 -17.23 13.66
N VAL A 18 36.01 -17.02 13.82
CA VAL A 18 35.36 -17.08 15.13
C VAL A 18 35.19 -18.56 15.48
N ALA A 19 35.84 -18.98 16.56
CA ALA A 19 35.82 -20.34 17.07
C ALA A 19 34.46 -20.66 17.70
N VAL A 20 33.79 -21.69 17.18
CA VAL A 20 32.65 -22.34 17.83
C VAL A 20 33.21 -23.40 18.77
N THR A 21 33.08 -23.21 20.07
CA THR A 21 33.35 -24.25 21.08
C THR A 21 32.22 -24.24 22.12
N GLY A 22 31.71 -25.44 22.45
CA GLY A 22 30.51 -25.74 23.26
C GLY A 22 30.53 -25.17 24.69
N ALA A 23 29.45 -25.21 25.49
CA ALA A 23 28.48 -26.30 25.66
C ALA A 23 27.15 -25.85 26.31
N ILE A 24 26.16 -26.72 26.17
CA ILE A 24 24.75 -26.63 26.58
C ILE A 24 24.61 -26.88 28.09
N MET A 25 23.85 -26.03 28.80
CA MET A 25 22.81 -26.37 29.81
C MET A 25 22.46 -25.12 30.63
N GLY A 26 21.26 -24.58 30.42
CA GLY A 26 20.72 -23.42 31.14
C GLY A 26 19.51 -22.86 30.41
N THR A 27 18.34 -23.35 30.79
CA THR A 27 17.02 -22.89 30.34
C THR A 27 16.85 -21.37 30.46
N ALA A 28 16.08 -20.79 29.53
CA ALA A 28 15.70 -19.36 29.42
C ALA A 28 16.66 -18.45 28.66
N GLY A 29 16.97 -18.86 27.42
CA GLY A 29 17.39 -17.94 26.36
C GLY A 29 16.50 -18.14 25.15
N VAL A 30 15.17 -18.07 25.33
CA VAL A 30 14.34 -17.63 24.20
C VAL A 30 14.92 -16.26 23.90
N ALA A 31 15.76 -16.19 22.87
CA ALA A 31 15.96 -14.94 22.17
C ALA A 31 14.55 -14.42 21.99
N LEU A 32 14.23 -13.33 22.69
CA LEU A 32 13.07 -12.55 22.33
C LEU A 32 13.38 -12.19 20.88
N ALA A 33 12.85 -13.01 19.96
CA ALA A 33 12.25 -12.48 18.77
C ALA A 33 11.28 -11.45 19.34
N GLY A 34 11.79 -10.25 19.58
CA GLY A 34 10.98 -9.10 19.86
C GLY A 34 10.02 -9.15 18.72
N ASN A 35 8.75 -9.43 19.03
CA ASN A 35 7.68 -9.32 18.09
C ASN A 35 7.94 -7.97 17.45
N ALA A 36 8.40 -7.96 16.18
CA ALA A 36 8.57 -6.74 15.44
C ALA A 36 7.14 -6.30 15.19
N SER A 37 6.53 -5.73 16.22
CA SER A 37 5.22 -5.16 16.20
C SER A 37 5.39 -3.96 15.31
N ALA A 38 5.05 -4.15 14.04
CA ALA A 38 4.90 -3.10 13.06
C ALA A 38 4.13 -1.96 13.72
N ALA A 39 4.54 -0.72 13.51
CA ALA A 39 3.73 0.41 13.92
C ALA A 39 2.34 0.28 13.25
N PRO A 40 1.28 -0.03 14.01
CA PRO A 40 -0.04 -0.10 13.45
C PRO A 40 -0.47 1.30 12.99
N ASP A 41 -1.36 1.34 12.01
CA ASP A 41 -1.98 2.59 11.53
C ASP A 41 -2.54 3.44 12.68
N SER A 42 -3.05 2.80 13.71
CA SER A 42 -3.56 3.46 14.91
C SER A 42 -2.49 4.23 15.69
N ASP A 43 -1.23 3.81 15.68
CA ASP A 43 -0.14 4.54 16.34
C ASP A 43 0.16 5.83 15.57
N TRP A 44 0.18 5.75 14.23
CA TRP A 44 0.34 6.90 13.35
C TRP A 44 -0.84 7.88 13.44
N ASP A 45 -2.07 7.38 13.56
CA ASP A 45 -3.26 8.23 13.76
C ASP A 45 -3.23 8.94 15.11
N ARG A 46 -2.87 8.23 16.18
CA ARG A 46 -2.72 8.83 17.51
C ARG A 46 -1.62 9.89 17.51
N LEU A 47 -0.53 9.63 16.82
CA LEU A 47 0.55 10.60 16.64
C LEU A 47 0.05 11.82 15.87
N ALA A 48 -0.63 11.65 14.74
CA ALA A 48 -1.19 12.74 13.95
C ALA A 48 -2.26 13.54 14.72
N GLN A 49 -3.01 12.88 15.60
CA GLN A 49 -3.93 13.54 16.51
C GLN A 49 -3.21 14.46 17.50
N CYS A 50 -2.06 14.02 18.02
CA CYS A 50 -1.25 14.82 18.94
C CYS A 50 -0.52 15.97 18.22
N GLU A 51 0.05 15.70 17.03
CA GLU A 51 0.88 16.65 16.27
C GLU A 51 0.05 17.69 15.51
N ALA A 52 -1.06 17.28 14.91
CA ALA A 52 -1.83 18.07 13.95
C ALA A 52 -3.34 18.09 14.23
N GLY A 53 -3.79 17.56 15.37
CA GLY A 53 -5.22 17.44 15.67
C GLY A 53 -5.96 16.46 14.74
N GLY A 54 -5.22 15.59 14.03
CA GLY A 54 -5.77 14.62 13.08
C GLY A 54 -5.90 15.15 11.64
N ASN A 55 -5.49 16.40 11.38
CA ASN A 55 -5.56 16.99 10.05
C ASN A 55 -4.30 16.65 9.20
N TRP A 56 -4.43 15.66 8.34
CA TRP A 56 -3.36 15.21 7.45
C TRP A 56 -2.96 16.22 6.37
N ALA A 57 -3.82 17.19 6.06
CA ALA A 57 -3.57 18.23 5.06
C ALA A 57 -3.11 19.56 5.69
N ILE A 58 -2.78 19.58 6.99
CA ILE A 58 -2.46 20.81 7.69
C ILE A 58 -1.20 21.49 7.14
N ASN A 59 -1.28 22.81 6.98
CA ASN A 59 -0.14 23.67 6.70
C ASN A 59 -0.44 25.06 7.27
N THR A 60 -0.01 25.30 8.52
CA THR A 60 -0.26 26.57 9.23
C THR A 60 0.81 27.63 8.96
N GLY A 61 1.84 27.31 8.18
CA GLY A 61 3.00 28.20 7.96
C GLY A 61 4.01 28.20 9.12
N ASN A 62 3.92 27.25 10.05
CA ASN A 62 4.89 27.08 11.16
C ASN A 62 6.20 26.38 10.75
N GLY A 63 6.39 26.08 9.46
CA GLY A 63 7.56 25.36 8.93
C GLY A 63 7.42 23.84 8.90
N TYR A 64 6.30 23.29 9.38
CA TYR A 64 5.98 21.87 9.36
C TYR A 64 4.68 21.62 8.58
N GLN A 65 4.56 20.41 8.03
CA GLN A 65 3.54 20.09 7.03
C GLN A 65 2.95 18.71 7.30
N GLY A 66 1.65 18.60 7.08
CA GLY A 66 0.91 17.34 7.12
C GLY A 66 0.65 16.83 8.54
N GLY A 67 -0.03 15.68 8.62
CA GLY A 67 -0.54 15.13 9.87
C GLY A 67 0.57 14.78 10.87
N LEU A 68 1.75 14.42 10.37
CA LEU A 68 2.91 14.05 11.18
C LEU A 68 3.94 15.18 11.30
N GLN A 69 3.56 16.41 10.92
CA GLN A 69 4.38 17.61 11.11
C GLN A 69 5.81 17.45 10.54
N PHE A 70 5.91 17.06 9.27
CA PHE A 70 7.21 16.94 8.60
C PHE A 70 7.80 18.31 8.28
N SER A 71 9.11 18.47 8.47
CA SER A 71 9.85 19.57 7.84
C SER A 71 10.05 19.28 6.34
N PRO A 72 10.16 20.31 5.47
CA PRO A 72 10.40 20.10 4.04
C PRO A 72 11.68 19.30 3.75
N SER A 73 12.72 19.50 4.56
CA SER A 73 14.00 18.80 4.42
C SER A 73 13.88 17.32 4.77
N THR A 74 13.22 16.98 5.89
CA THR A 74 12.97 15.59 6.28
C THR A 74 12.07 14.90 5.26
N TRP A 75 10.99 15.54 4.83
CA TRP A 75 10.10 14.99 3.79
C TRP A 75 10.88 14.57 2.54
N LYS A 76 11.71 15.47 2.02
CA LYS A 76 12.52 15.20 0.83
C LYS A 76 13.61 14.15 1.07
N ALA A 77 14.29 14.21 2.22
CA ALA A 77 15.37 13.28 2.56
C ALA A 77 14.90 11.83 2.68
N HIS A 78 13.65 11.61 3.07
CA HIS A 78 13.05 10.28 3.24
C HIS A 78 12.18 9.85 2.05
N GLY A 79 12.36 10.51 0.89
CA GLY A 79 11.73 10.11 -0.38
C GLY A 79 10.30 10.59 -0.57
N GLY A 80 9.76 11.45 0.30
CA GLY A 80 8.38 11.94 0.16
C GLY A 80 8.10 12.69 -1.14
N GLY A 81 9.15 13.19 -1.80
CA GLY A 81 9.06 13.76 -3.14
C GLY A 81 8.55 12.80 -4.22
N GLU A 82 8.56 11.48 -3.98
CA GLU A 82 7.93 10.50 -4.88
C GLU A 82 6.39 10.55 -4.84
N TYR A 83 5.82 11.06 -3.74
CA TYR A 83 4.39 11.17 -3.53
C TYR A 83 3.87 12.58 -3.78
N ALA A 84 4.51 13.59 -3.18
CA ALA A 84 4.12 14.98 -3.34
C ALA A 84 5.28 15.94 -3.05
N ALA A 85 5.17 17.19 -3.54
CA ALA A 85 6.20 18.21 -3.30
C ALA A 85 6.33 18.57 -1.81
N THR A 86 5.22 18.55 -1.07
CA THR A 86 5.16 18.77 0.37
C THR A 86 4.29 17.72 1.06
N ALA A 87 4.54 17.46 2.35
CA ALA A 87 3.83 16.41 3.08
C ALA A 87 2.31 16.64 3.15
N ASN A 88 1.86 17.88 3.30
CA ASN A 88 0.44 18.24 3.36
C ASN A 88 -0.32 18.03 2.03
N GLN A 89 0.39 17.79 0.92
CA GLN A 89 -0.20 17.45 -0.37
C GLN A 89 -0.26 15.93 -0.60
N ALA A 90 0.42 15.14 0.22
CA ALA A 90 0.39 13.69 0.17
C ALA A 90 -0.77 13.14 0.98
N THR A 91 -1.29 11.97 0.58
CA THR A 91 -2.31 11.26 1.34
C THR A 91 -1.77 10.81 2.70
N ARG A 92 -2.68 10.47 3.61
CA ARG A 92 -2.35 9.90 4.91
C ARG A 92 -1.40 8.72 4.78
N GLU A 93 -1.71 7.78 3.90
CA GLU A 93 -0.96 6.54 3.70
C GLU A 93 0.45 6.82 3.17
N GLN A 94 0.58 7.77 2.25
CA GLN A 94 1.88 8.22 1.72
C GLN A 94 2.73 8.89 2.80
N GLN A 95 2.11 9.72 3.65
CA GLN A 95 2.79 10.33 4.79
C GLN A 95 3.28 9.27 5.78
N ILE A 96 2.45 8.26 6.09
CA ILE A 96 2.83 7.13 6.94
C ILE A 96 3.99 6.35 6.32
N ALA A 97 3.99 6.09 5.02
CA ALA A 97 5.08 5.39 4.36
C ALA A 97 6.43 6.12 4.47
N VAL A 98 6.42 7.45 4.40
CA VAL A 98 7.62 8.27 4.65
C VAL A 98 7.98 8.25 6.13
N ALA A 99 6.99 8.28 7.02
CA ALA A 99 7.19 8.20 8.47
C ALA A 99 7.85 6.89 8.89
N GLU A 100 7.48 5.77 8.28
CA GLU A 100 8.11 4.47 8.49
C GLU A 100 9.60 4.47 8.09
N ARG A 101 9.97 5.21 7.04
CA ARG A 101 11.38 5.40 6.64
C ARG A 101 12.13 6.29 7.64
N VAL A 102 11.48 7.32 8.17
CA VAL A 102 12.04 8.15 9.25
C VAL A 102 12.23 7.32 10.51
N LEU A 103 11.21 6.55 10.91
CA LEU A 103 11.22 5.66 12.06
C LEU A 103 12.35 4.62 11.95
N ALA A 104 12.60 4.09 10.76
CA ALA A 104 13.73 3.19 10.50
C ALA A 104 15.11 3.83 10.69
N SER A 105 15.22 5.15 10.46
CA SER A 105 16.50 5.86 10.56
C SER A 105 16.76 6.47 11.94
N GLN A 106 15.72 6.98 12.60
CA GLN A 106 15.81 7.84 13.79
C GLN A 106 15.03 7.28 14.99
N GLY A 107 14.20 6.26 14.79
CA GLY A 107 13.26 5.79 15.80
C GLY A 107 12.18 6.84 16.12
N TRP A 108 11.39 6.56 17.16
CA TRP A 108 10.33 7.47 17.63
C TRP A 108 10.84 8.82 18.13
N GLY A 109 12.16 8.98 18.32
CA GLY A 109 12.80 10.25 18.69
C GLY A 109 12.64 11.37 17.65
N ALA A 110 12.20 11.06 16.43
CA ALA A 110 11.78 12.07 15.45
C ALA A 110 10.51 12.84 15.87
N TRP A 111 9.69 12.27 16.76
CA TRP A 111 8.50 12.88 17.34
C TRP A 111 8.54 12.85 18.87
N PRO A 112 9.48 13.54 19.52
CA PRO A 112 9.86 13.26 20.90
C PRO A 112 8.74 13.50 21.92
N SER A 113 7.96 14.56 21.75
CA SER A 113 6.91 14.93 22.73
C SER A 113 5.69 14.01 22.63
N CYS A 114 5.14 13.85 21.43
CA CYS A 114 3.92 13.08 21.23
C CYS A 114 4.16 11.58 21.33
N SER A 115 5.26 11.05 20.78
CA SER A 115 5.57 9.62 20.90
C SER A 115 5.78 9.19 22.36
N ALA A 116 6.48 10.00 23.17
CA ALA A 116 6.69 9.75 24.59
C ALA A 116 5.36 9.80 25.38
N SER A 117 4.51 10.81 25.11
CA SER A 117 3.19 10.94 25.74
C SER A 117 2.27 9.75 25.40
N LEU A 118 2.36 9.22 24.18
CA LEU A 118 1.51 8.14 23.69
C LEU A 118 2.07 6.74 23.99
N GLY A 119 3.33 6.63 24.45
CA GLY A 119 4.02 5.37 24.73
C GLY A 119 4.40 4.57 23.49
N LEU A 120 4.65 5.24 22.35
CA LEU A 120 4.94 4.58 21.08
C LEU A 120 6.35 3.96 21.10
N SER A 121 6.42 2.65 20.80
CA SER A 121 7.66 1.87 20.84
C SER A 121 7.73 0.76 19.79
N SER A 122 6.76 0.74 18.87
CA SER A 122 6.66 -0.20 17.75
C SER A 122 7.80 0.01 16.74
N GLY A 123 8.16 -1.06 16.02
CA GLY A 123 9.25 -1.03 15.05
C GLY A 123 8.79 -0.52 13.67
N PRO A 124 9.72 -0.02 12.83
CA PRO A 124 9.40 0.38 11.48
C PRO A 124 8.97 -0.81 10.63
N THR A 125 7.98 -0.61 9.78
CA THR A 125 7.59 -1.57 8.73
C THR A 125 7.47 -0.81 7.43
N GLN A 126 8.41 -1.06 6.50
CA GLN A 126 8.38 -0.40 5.21
C GLN A 126 7.10 -0.76 4.47
N ARG A 127 6.31 0.27 4.19
CA ARG A 127 5.05 0.15 3.47
C ARG A 127 5.28 0.56 2.02
N SER A 128 4.97 -0.34 1.10
CA SER A 128 4.85 0.00 -0.31
C SER A 128 3.47 0.59 -0.52
N VAL A 129 3.39 1.92 -0.62
CA VAL A 129 2.17 2.59 -1.08
C VAL A 129 2.29 2.64 -2.59
N PRO A 130 1.37 2.02 -3.35
CA PRO A 130 1.32 2.26 -4.78
C PRO A 130 1.25 3.77 -4.98
N ALA A 131 2.12 4.34 -5.84
CA ALA A 131 1.90 5.70 -6.32
C ALA A 131 0.43 5.79 -6.72
N GLU A 132 -0.27 6.84 -6.32
CA GLU A 132 -1.64 7.09 -6.77
C GLU A 132 -1.66 7.01 -8.29
N SER A 133 -1.95 5.82 -8.81
CA SER A 133 -2.90 5.71 -9.89
C SER A 133 -4.10 6.41 -9.29
N GLU A 134 -4.41 7.61 -9.79
CA GLU A 134 -5.68 8.26 -9.55
C GLU A 134 -6.71 7.14 -9.37
N SER A 135 -7.33 7.03 -8.19
CA SER A 135 -8.57 6.26 -8.05
C SER A 135 -9.35 6.52 -9.33
N PRO A 136 -9.76 5.52 -10.14
CA PRO A 136 -10.29 5.77 -11.47
C PRO A 136 -11.48 6.72 -11.34
N ARG A 137 -11.19 8.02 -11.47
CA ARG A 137 -12.18 9.06 -11.57
C ARG A 137 -12.77 8.78 -12.91
N TRP A 138 -14.05 8.45 -12.93
CA TRP A 138 -14.82 8.36 -14.15
C TRP A 138 -14.59 9.65 -14.94
N GLN A 139 -13.68 9.57 -15.90
CA GLN A 139 -13.55 10.55 -16.97
C GLN A 139 -14.33 9.92 -18.12
N PRO A 140 -15.57 10.36 -18.38
CA PRO A 140 -16.17 10.04 -19.66
C PRO A 140 -15.24 10.62 -20.74
N THR A 141 -14.57 9.74 -21.49
CA THR A 141 -13.86 10.14 -22.71
C THR A 141 -14.85 10.89 -23.60
N PRO A 142 -14.51 12.06 -24.16
CA PRO A 142 -15.35 12.69 -25.17
C PRO A 142 -15.60 11.68 -26.30
N GLN A 143 -16.88 11.45 -26.59
CA GLN A 143 -17.41 10.45 -27.52
C GLN A 143 -16.45 10.09 -28.67
N GLN A 144 -15.79 8.94 -28.56
CA GLN A 144 -15.28 8.26 -29.73
C GLN A 144 -16.49 7.63 -30.44
N GLN A 145 -16.80 8.21 -31.58
CA GLN A 145 -17.77 7.94 -32.62
C GLN A 145 -18.32 6.50 -32.62
N ALA A 146 -19.65 6.41 -32.61
CA ALA A 146 -20.43 5.18 -32.55
C ALA A 146 -20.01 4.14 -33.62
N ALA A 147 -19.58 2.97 -33.16
CA ALA A 147 -19.58 1.75 -33.96
C ALA A 147 -21.04 1.24 -34.13
N PRO A 148 -21.35 0.49 -35.21
CA PRO A 148 -22.73 0.09 -35.53
C PRO A 148 -23.43 -0.67 -34.39
N GLN A 149 -24.66 -0.25 -34.07
CA GLN A 149 -25.46 -0.69 -32.91
C GLN A 149 -25.89 -2.17 -32.91
N GLN A 150 -25.45 -2.98 -33.89
CA GLN A 150 -25.70 -4.41 -33.94
C GLN A 150 -24.75 -5.23 -33.05
N ALA A 151 -23.52 -4.78 -32.81
CA ALA A 151 -22.55 -5.51 -31.96
C ALA A 151 -22.85 -5.41 -30.45
N ALA A 152 -23.59 -4.39 -30.02
CA ALA A 152 -23.91 -4.14 -28.61
C ALA A 152 -25.06 -5.02 -28.06
N ALA A 153 -25.87 -5.61 -28.95
CA ALA A 153 -26.96 -6.50 -28.55
C ALA A 153 -26.43 -7.89 -28.15
N ASP A 154 -25.47 -8.44 -28.90
CA ASP A 154 -24.83 -9.73 -28.60
C ASP A 154 -23.98 -9.69 -27.31
N SER A 155 -23.34 -8.56 -27.04
CA SER A 155 -22.40 -8.44 -25.91
C SER A 155 -23.07 -8.29 -24.55
N SER A 156 -24.28 -7.71 -24.48
CA SER A 156 -25.06 -7.70 -23.22
C SER A 156 -25.50 -9.11 -22.81
N GLN A 157 -25.83 -9.97 -23.78
CA GLN A 157 -26.21 -11.37 -23.50
C GLN A 157 -25.04 -12.16 -22.92
N GLN A 158 -23.82 -11.94 -23.42
CA GLN A 158 -22.61 -12.59 -22.90
C GLN A 158 -22.32 -12.24 -21.44
N VAL A 159 -22.62 -11.00 -21.03
CA VAL A 159 -22.51 -10.59 -19.61
C VAL A 159 -23.54 -11.33 -18.75
N PHE A 160 -24.81 -11.40 -19.20
CA PHE A 160 -25.85 -12.13 -18.46
C PHE A 160 -25.50 -13.61 -18.29
N ASP A 161 -24.99 -14.26 -19.34
CA ASP A 161 -24.59 -15.68 -19.28
C ASP A 161 -23.38 -15.93 -18.37
N ALA A 162 -22.44 -14.98 -18.28
CA ALA A 162 -21.32 -15.09 -17.36
C ALA A 162 -21.74 -14.92 -15.89
N VAL A 163 -22.70 -14.04 -15.62
CA VAL A 163 -23.27 -13.88 -14.29
C VAL A 163 -24.04 -15.15 -13.87
N ASP A 164 -24.77 -15.80 -14.79
CA ASP A 164 -25.42 -17.09 -14.52
C ASP A 164 -24.42 -18.18 -14.10
N ARG A 165 -23.27 -18.28 -14.80
CA ARG A 165 -22.21 -19.23 -14.42
C ARG A 165 -21.62 -18.93 -13.06
N ALA A 166 -21.37 -17.66 -12.76
CA ALA A 166 -20.85 -17.23 -11.47
C ALA A 166 -21.83 -17.59 -10.33
N ILE A 167 -23.13 -17.35 -10.54
CA ILE A 167 -24.19 -17.73 -9.59
C ILE A 167 -24.20 -19.24 -9.38
N ALA A 168 -24.09 -20.04 -10.44
CA ALA A 168 -24.05 -21.50 -10.34
C ALA A 168 -22.84 -22.01 -9.55
N VAL A 169 -21.64 -21.43 -9.75
CA VAL A 169 -20.43 -21.78 -9.00
C VAL A 169 -20.58 -21.43 -7.51
N VAL A 170 -21.12 -20.25 -7.22
CA VAL A 170 -21.35 -19.76 -5.85
C VAL A 170 -22.38 -20.63 -5.12
N GLN A 171 -23.45 -21.03 -5.79
CA GLN A 171 -24.46 -21.96 -5.25
C GLN A 171 -23.88 -23.37 -5.03
N ALA A 172 -23.02 -23.87 -5.93
CA ALA A 172 -22.31 -25.13 -5.74
C ALA A 172 -21.37 -25.11 -4.53
N GLN A 173 -20.87 -23.93 -4.14
CA GLN A 173 -20.08 -23.72 -2.93
C GLN A 173 -20.94 -23.48 -1.67
N GLY A 174 -22.26 -23.64 -1.75
CA GLY A 174 -23.19 -23.54 -0.62
C GLY A 174 -23.55 -22.10 -0.24
N VAL A 175 -23.16 -21.11 -1.03
CA VAL A 175 -23.52 -19.70 -0.79
C VAL A 175 -24.91 -19.44 -1.37
N GLN A 176 -25.82 -19.00 -0.51
CA GLN A 176 -27.20 -18.72 -0.88
C GLN A 176 -27.32 -17.32 -1.49
N VAL A 177 -27.67 -17.26 -2.77
CA VAL A 177 -28.02 -16.00 -3.44
C VAL A 177 -29.49 -15.68 -3.11
N PRO A 178 -29.82 -14.46 -2.64
CA PRO A 178 -31.20 -14.08 -2.36
C PRO A 178 -32.10 -14.21 -3.59
N GLN A 179 -33.27 -14.86 -3.44
CA GLN A 179 -34.20 -15.11 -4.56
C GLN A 179 -34.67 -13.82 -5.25
N GLN A 180 -34.96 -12.77 -4.48
CA GLN A 180 -35.30 -11.45 -5.01
C GLN A 180 -34.24 -10.88 -5.97
N ALA A 181 -32.95 -11.19 -5.76
CA ALA A 181 -31.88 -10.75 -6.65
C ALA A 181 -31.86 -11.57 -7.95
N LEU A 182 -32.12 -12.88 -7.85
CA LEU A 182 -32.26 -13.76 -9.00
C LEU A 182 -33.48 -13.37 -9.85
N ASP A 183 -34.60 -13.02 -9.23
CA ASP A 183 -35.82 -12.63 -9.93
C ASP A 183 -35.63 -11.31 -10.70
N VAL A 184 -35.02 -10.31 -10.08
CA VAL A 184 -34.72 -9.02 -10.74
C VAL A 184 -33.75 -9.24 -11.90
N PHE A 185 -32.73 -10.08 -11.71
CA PHE A 185 -31.75 -10.40 -12.74
C PHE A 185 -32.38 -11.16 -13.92
N ASN A 186 -33.15 -12.21 -13.64
CA ASN A 186 -33.85 -13.01 -14.64
C ASN A 186 -34.88 -12.17 -15.41
N ALA A 187 -35.58 -11.25 -14.73
CA ALA A 187 -36.48 -10.30 -15.38
C ALA A 187 -35.73 -9.33 -16.29
N ALA A 188 -34.57 -8.81 -15.87
CA ALA A 188 -33.76 -7.93 -16.70
C ALA A 188 -33.24 -8.65 -17.97
N LYS A 189 -32.81 -9.92 -17.83
CA LYS A 189 -32.40 -10.80 -18.94
C LYS A 189 -33.55 -11.08 -19.90
N ALA A 190 -34.71 -11.48 -19.39
CA ALA A 190 -35.89 -11.81 -20.20
C ALA A 190 -36.46 -10.61 -20.96
N ASN A 191 -36.37 -9.41 -20.39
CA ASN A 191 -36.80 -8.16 -21.03
C ASN A 191 -35.79 -7.64 -22.08
N GLY A 192 -34.67 -8.33 -22.30
CA GLY A 192 -33.65 -7.92 -23.28
C GLY A 192 -33.02 -6.57 -22.91
N THR A 193 -32.89 -6.29 -21.62
CA THR A 193 -32.39 -5.01 -21.12
C THR A 193 -30.95 -4.82 -21.59
N LYS A 194 -30.70 -3.77 -22.38
CA LYS A 194 -29.34 -3.45 -22.80
C LYS A 194 -28.56 -2.93 -21.61
N LEU A 195 -27.45 -3.59 -21.32
CA LEU A 195 -26.53 -3.13 -20.30
C LEU A 195 -25.80 -1.89 -20.79
N ASP A 196 -25.40 -1.05 -19.85
CA ASP A 196 -24.59 0.11 -20.15
C ASP A 196 -23.32 -0.35 -20.91
N PRO A 197 -22.96 0.28 -22.04
CA PRO A 197 -21.78 -0.09 -22.83
C PRO A 197 -20.50 -0.16 -22.01
N ALA A 198 -20.38 0.61 -20.93
CA ALA A 198 -19.21 0.57 -20.07
C ALA A 198 -19.15 -0.69 -19.20
N VAL A 199 -20.29 -1.22 -18.75
CA VAL A 199 -20.38 -2.50 -18.04
C VAL A 199 -19.99 -3.65 -18.97
N VAL A 200 -20.47 -3.60 -20.21
CA VAL A 200 -20.13 -4.56 -21.25
C VAL A 200 -18.63 -4.52 -21.56
N ASN A 201 -18.05 -3.33 -21.76
CA ASN A 201 -16.62 -3.17 -22.04
C ASN A 201 -15.74 -3.65 -20.87
N PHE A 202 -16.16 -3.38 -19.63
CA PHE A 202 -15.46 -3.88 -18.45
C PHE A 202 -15.47 -5.41 -18.40
N PHE A 203 -16.63 -6.03 -18.64
CA PHE A 203 -16.73 -7.48 -18.71
C PHE A 203 -15.82 -8.05 -19.81
N GLU A 204 -15.89 -7.51 -21.02
CA GLU A 204 -15.09 -7.96 -22.15
C GLU A 204 -13.58 -7.87 -21.88
N ALA A 205 -13.14 -6.81 -21.19
CA ALA A 205 -11.74 -6.64 -20.80
C ALA A 205 -11.26 -7.63 -19.73
N ASN A 206 -12.18 -8.18 -18.92
CA ASN A 206 -11.85 -9.00 -17.74
C ASN A 206 -12.38 -10.43 -17.81
N LYS A 207 -13.10 -10.83 -18.85
CA LYS A 207 -13.73 -12.16 -18.95
C LYS A 207 -12.74 -13.34 -18.88
N GLY A 208 -11.47 -13.11 -19.19
CA GLY A 208 -10.40 -14.11 -19.03
C GLY A 208 -10.01 -14.40 -17.57
N LEU A 209 -10.48 -13.59 -16.62
CA LEU A 209 -10.29 -13.77 -15.17
C LEU A 209 -11.48 -14.49 -14.51
N LEU A 210 -12.59 -14.66 -15.24
CA LEU A 210 -13.78 -15.30 -14.72
C LEU A 210 -13.68 -16.83 -14.90
N PRO A 211 -14.22 -17.61 -13.95
CA PRO A 211 -14.27 -19.06 -14.08
C PRO A 211 -15.07 -19.45 -15.34
N SER A 212 -14.51 -20.40 -16.11
CA SER A 212 -15.03 -20.84 -17.41
C SER A 212 -16.25 -21.73 -17.29
#